data_AF-A0AAJ6G8G8-F1
#
_entry.id   AF-A0AAJ6G8G8-F1
#
_cell.length_a   1.000
_cell.length_b   1.000
_cell.length_c   1.000
_cell.angle_alpha   90.00
_cell.angle_beta   90.00
_cell.angle_gamma   90.00
#
_symmetry.space_group_name_H-M   'P 1'
#
loop_
_entity.id
_entity.type
_entity.pdbx_description
1 polymer ?
#
loop_
_entity_poly.entity_id
_entity_poly.type
_entity_poly.pdbx_seq_one_letter_code
_entity_poly.pdbx_strand_id
1 'polypeptide(L)'
;MLNKIKNLILTNKKFSIVYFTLILLIFLSLCILSILGNIERTGYLSNFEKSFDDYNYYFCKMNYYNEKVFRHSDIFGVYPYFNHDTEYIINSIDNKGTPFSRLISYDNLKYDDKIDIQYKLRVKTKLIIYALVFIFILPLLYFYIINYYYNTSKIFITTI
;
A
#
# COMPACT_ATOMS: atom_id res chain seq x y z
N MET A 1 15.20 -25.15 25.66
CA MET A 1 14.94 -24.45 24.38
C MET A 1 15.51 -23.02 24.33
N LEU A 2 15.21 -22.17 25.31
CA LEU A 2 15.59 -20.75 25.33
C LEU A 2 17.12 -20.51 25.20
N ASN A 3 17.94 -21.25 25.94
CA ASN A 3 19.41 -21.14 25.87
C ASN A 3 20.01 -21.50 24.50
N LYS A 4 19.37 -22.43 23.77
CA LYS A 4 19.83 -22.86 22.44
C LYS A 4 19.54 -21.77 21.40
N ILE A 5 18.38 -21.12 21.50
CA ILE A 5 18.01 -19.96 20.66
C ILE A 5 18.95 -18.78 20.94
N LYS A 6 19.21 -18.48 22.22
CA LYS A 6 20.09 -17.39 22.64
C LYS A 6 21.53 -17.57 22.12
N ASN A 7 22.07 -18.79 22.20
CA ASN A 7 23.40 -19.10 21.65
C ASN A 7 23.46 -18.97 20.13
N LEU A 8 22.40 -19.35 19.40
CA LEU A 8 22.35 -19.26 17.94
C LEU A 8 22.27 -17.82 17.42
N ILE A 9 21.62 -16.94 18.18
CA ILE A 9 21.62 -15.49 17.94
C ILE A 9 23.01 -14.90 18.22
N LEU A 10 23.67 -15.34 19.29
CA LEU A 10 25.00 -14.85 19.69
C LEU A 10 26.08 -15.19 18.65
N THR A 11 26.03 -16.41 18.08
CA THR A 11 26.95 -16.86 17.04
C THR A 11 26.75 -16.15 15.70
N ASN A 12 25.53 -15.69 15.40
CA ASN A 12 25.17 -14.98 14.16
C ASN A 12 24.97 -13.46 14.36
N LYS A 13 25.65 -12.86 15.35
CA LYS A 13 25.45 -11.46 15.74
C LYS A 13 25.53 -10.45 14.58
N LYS A 14 26.44 -10.65 13.62
CA LYS A 14 26.60 -9.77 12.44
C LYS A 14 25.34 -9.79 11.56
N PHE A 15 24.80 -10.97 11.26
CA PHE A 15 23.56 -11.11 10.50
C PHE A 15 22.39 -10.46 11.24
N SER A 16 22.28 -10.68 12.55
CA SER A 16 21.23 -10.08 13.38
C SER A 16 21.24 -8.55 13.30
N ILE A 17 22.43 -7.92 13.36
CA ILE A 17 22.58 -6.47 13.22
C ILE A 17 22.11 -5.99 11.84
N VAL A 18 22.59 -6.61 10.76
CA VAL A 18 22.24 -6.23 9.37
C VAL A 18 20.74 -6.42 9.11
N TYR A 19 20.17 -7.51 9.61
CA TYR A 19 18.75 -7.79 9.46
C TYR A 19 17.89 -6.78 10.24
N PHE A 20 18.30 -6.42 11.45
CA PHE A 20 17.61 -5.39 12.24
C PHE A 20 17.67 -4.01 11.58
N THR A 21 18.82 -3.61 11.02
CA THR A 21 18.92 -2.33 10.29
C THR A 21 18.05 -2.31 9.03
N LEU A 22 17.92 -3.44 8.34
CA LEU A 22 17.02 -3.58 7.19
C LEU A 22 15.54 -3.46 7.58
N ILE A 23 15.11 -4.06 8.70
CA ILE A 23 13.75 -3.88 9.22
C ILE A 23 13.49 -2.41 9.54
N LEU A 24 14.44 -1.75 10.22
CA LEU A 24 14.33 -0.33 10.56
C LEU A 24 14.15 0.53 9.31
N LEU A 25 14.92 0.25 8.25
CA LEU A 25 14.84 0.96 6.98
C LEU A 25 13.46 0.79 6.31
N ILE A 26 12.94 -0.43 6.27
CA ILE A 26 11.60 -0.72 5.73
C ILE A 26 10.53 0.04 6.52
N PHE A 27 10.61 0.01 7.85
CA PHE A 27 9.67 0.73 8.71
C PHE A 27 9.71 2.23 8.45
N LEU A 28 10.91 2.83 8.39
CA LEU A 28 11.07 4.25 8.09
C LEU A 28 10.48 4.62 6.72
N SER A 29 10.71 3.79 5.70
CA SER A 29 10.11 3.98 4.38
C SER A 29 8.59 3.96 4.42
N LEU A 30 7.97 3.05 5.18
CA LEU A 30 6.51 2.98 5.33
C LEU A 30 5.96 4.22 6.05
N CYS A 31 6.67 4.73 7.06
CA CYS A 31 6.31 5.99 7.72
C CYS A 31 6.33 7.17 6.73
N ILE A 32 7.39 7.30 5.93
CA ILE A 32 7.50 8.35 4.91
C ILE A 32 6.36 8.25 3.89
N LEU A 33 6.07 7.04 3.40
CA LEU A 33 4.95 6.82 2.47
C LEU A 33 3.60 7.18 3.10
N SER A 34 3.39 6.86 4.38
CA SER A 34 2.16 7.22 5.10
C SER A 34 1.98 8.74 5.19
N ILE A 35 3.04 9.47 5.57
CA ILE A 35 3.04 10.93 5.66
C ILE A 35 2.79 11.54 4.28
N LEU A 36 3.51 11.08 3.25
CA LEU A 36 3.37 11.56 1.88
C LEU A 36 1.95 11.31 1.34
N GLY A 37 1.37 10.17 1.70
CA GLY A 37 0.01 9.83 1.29
C GLY A 37 -1.03 10.78 1.86
N ASN A 38 -0.91 11.13 3.14
CA ASN A 38 -1.89 11.89 3.90
C ASN A 38 -1.96 13.40 3.55
N ILE A 39 -1.07 13.89 2.68
CA ILE A 39 -1.13 15.26 2.16
C ILE A 39 -2.42 15.48 1.36
N GLU A 40 -3.09 16.60 1.62
CA GLU A 40 -4.31 17.00 0.93
C GLU A 40 -4.02 17.46 -0.49
N ARG A 41 -4.84 17.01 -1.43
CA ARG A 41 -4.69 17.30 -2.86
C ARG A 41 -6.04 17.63 -3.47
N THR A 42 -6.02 18.42 -4.53
CA THR A 42 -7.21 18.81 -5.27
C THR A 42 -7.35 18.02 -6.56
N GLY A 43 -8.57 17.63 -6.85
CA GLY A 43 -8.98 16.96 -8.08
C GLY A 43 -10.39 17.40 -8.45
N TYR A 44 -10.95 16.72 -9.45
CA TYR A 44 -12.33 16.93 -9.85
C TYR A 44 -12.95 15.61 -10.27
N LEU A 45 -14.25 15.46 -10.05
CA LEU A 45 -15.04 14.38 -10.62
C LEU A 45 -15.50 14.78 -12.02
N SER A 46 -15.49 13.83 -12.94
CA SER A 46 -16.10 13.94 -14.26
C SER A 46 -16.52 12.55 -14.76
N ASN A 47 -16.93 12.47 -16.03
CA ASN A 47 -17.40 11.24 -16.68
C ASN A 47 -18.62 10.69 -15.95
N PHE A 48 -19.61 11.56 -15.75
CA PHE A 48 -20.83 11.21 -15.04
C PHE A 48 -21.72 10.32 -15.91
N GLU A 49 -21.79 9.05 -15.54
CA GLU A 49 -22.65 8.06 -16.18
C GLU A 49 -23.79 7.71 -15.22
N LYS A 50 -25.00 8.06 -15.61
CA LYS A 50 -26.19 7.85 -14.78
C LYS A 50 -26.46 6.35 -14.60
N SER A 51 -26.71 5.94 -13.37
CA SER A 51 -27.09 4.56 -13.06
C SER A 51 -28.48 4.25 -13.63
N PHE A 52 -28.65 3.06 -14.21
CA PHE A 52 -29.95 2.61 -14.74
C PHE A 52 -30.95 2.29 -13.62
N ASP A 53 -30.46 1.85 -12.46
CA ASP A 53 -31.29 1.37 -11.36
C ASP A 53 -31.81 2.49 -10.44
N ASP A 54 -31.13 3.65 -10.42
CA ASP A 54 -31.48 4.75 -9.52
C ASP A 54 -31.09 6.12 -10.13
N TYR A 55 -32.11 6.96 -10.33
CA TYR A 55 -31.99 8.23 -11.06
C TYR A 55 -31.12 9.29 -10.37
N ASN A 56 -30.77 9.11 -9.09
CA ASN A 56 -29.94 10.05 -8.35
C ASN A 56 -28.47 9.61 -8.27
N TYR A 57 -28.12 8.44 -8.83
CA TYR A 57 -26.77 7.91 -8.78
C TYR A 57 -26.04 8.08 -10.10
N TYR A 58 -24.78 8.50 -10.01
CA TYR A 58 -23.86 8.60 -11.12
C TYR A 58 -22.61 7.77 -10.80
N PHE A 59 -22.16 6.97 -11.75
CA PHE A 59 -20.78 6.52 -11.79
C PHE A 59 -19.93 7.69 -12.26
N CYS A 60 -18.82 7.92 -11.58
CA CYS A 60 -17.91 9.00 -11.91
C CYS A 60 -16.46 8.58 -11.68
N LYS A 61 -15.56 9.30 -12.34
CA LYS A 61 -14.12 9.12 -12.17
C LYS A 61 -13.51 10.40 -11.64
N MET A 62 -12.68 10.23 -10.62
CA MET A 62 -11.83 11.30 -10.13
C MET A 62 -10.64 11.49 -11.06
N ASN A 63 -10.50 12.74 -11.51
CA ASN A 63 -9.36 13.28 -12.21
C ASN A 63 -8.58 14.21 -11.31
N TYR A 64 -7.35 14.52 -11.70
CA TYR A 64 -6.40 15.25 -10.85
C TYR A 64 -5.91 16.48 -11.60
N TYR A 65 -5.81 17.61 -10.89
CA TYR A 65 -5.36 18.87 -11.47
C TYR A 65 -3.86 18.85 -11.77
N ASN A 66 -3.03 18.65 -10.74
CA ASN A 66 -1.58 18.84 -10.86
C ASN A 66 -0.79 17.53 -10.83
N GLU A 67 -1.09 16.62 -9.91
CA GLU A 67 -0.20 15.48 -9.63
C GLU A 67 -0.56 14.23 -10.45
N LYS A 68 0.37 13.81 -11.32
CA LYS A 68 0.26 12.58 -12.14
C LYS A 68 0.97 11.36 -11.53
N VAL A 69 1.90 11.59 -10.60
CA VAL A 69 2.85 10.57 -10.11
C VAL A 69 2.17 9.40 -9.38
N PHE A 70 0.96 9.61 -8.86
CA PHE A 70 0.27 8.62 -8.01
C PHE A 70 -1.00 8.00 -8.64
N ARG A 71 -1.32 8.33 -9.89
CA ARG A 71 -2.63 7.99 -10.52
C ARG A 71 -2.84 6.49 -10.77
N HIS A 72 -1.77 5.70 -10.82
CA HIS A 72 -1.78 4.26 -11.06
C HIS A 72 -0.72 3.53 -10.21
N SER A 73 -0.40 4.04 -9.02
CA SER A 73 0.63 3.41 -8.21
C SER A 73 0.10 2.12 -7.55
N ASP A 74 0.89 1.06 -7.58
CA ASP A 74 0.67 -0.13 -6.76
C ASP A 74 0.89 0.14 -5.26
N ILE A 75 1.37 1.34 -4.94
CA ILE A 75 1.71 1.80 -3.60
C ILE A 75 0.49 2.42 -2.90
N PHE A 76 -0.21 3.34 -3.56
CA PHE A 76 -1.30 4.12 -2.96
C PHE A 76 -2.67 3.77 -3.53
N GLY A 77 -3.66 3.72 -2.64
CA GLY A 77 -5.07 3.85 -2.96
C GLY A 77 -5.52 5.30 -2.87
N VAL A 78 -6.53 5.65 -3.65
CA VAL A 78 -7.02 7.02 -3.80
C VAL A 78 -8.35 7.17 -3.06
N TYR A 79 -8.45 8.17 -2.19
CA TYR A 79 -9.62 8.37 -1.33
C TYR A 79 -10.14 9.80 -1.49
N PRO A 80 -11.09 10.01 -2.43
CA PRO A 80 -11.75 11.30 -2.60
C PRO A 80 -12.71 11.60 -1.44
N TYR A 81 -12.86 12.88 -1.11
CA TYR A 81 -13.82 13.39 -0.14
C TYR A 81 -14.14 14.86 -0.41
N PHE A 82 -15.34 15.29 -0.02
CA PHE A 82 -15.70 16.71 -0.01
C PHE A 82 -15.21 17.36 1.28
N ASN A 83 -14.60 18.54 1.16
CA ASN A 83 -14.04 19.28 2.30
C ASN A 83 -15.03 20.30 2.90
N HIS A 84 -16.23 20.34 2.36
CA HIS A 84 -17.31 21.24 2.75
C HIS A 84 -18.63 20.50 2.61
N ASP A 85 -19.66 21.01 3.28
CA ASP A 85 -21.01 20.50 3.13
C ASP A 85 -21.46 20.73 1.69
N THR A 86 -21.55 19.65 0.93
CA THR A 86 -22.10 19.62 -0.42
C THR A 86 -23.43 18.88 -0.40
N GLU A 87 -24.31 19.21 -1.33
CA GLU A 87 -25.48 18.39 -1.63
C GLU A 87 -25.12 17.00 -2.20
N TYR A 88 -23.86 16.82 -2.59
CA TYR A 88 -23.33 15.58 -3.12
C TYR A 88 -22.86 14.62 -2.02
N ILE A 89 -23.11 13.34 -2.22
CA ILE A 89 -22.56 12.26 -1.37
C ILE A 89 -21.71 11.35 -2.25
N ILE A 90 -20.42 11.20 -1.91
CA ILE A 90 -19.51 10.31 -2.61
C ILE A 90 -19.35 8.99 -1.85
N ASN A 91 -19.63 7.89 -2.55
CA ASN A 91 -19.43 6.53 -2.08
C ASN A 91 -18.36 5.85 -2.93
N SER A 92 -17.27 5.44 -2.30
CA SER A 92 -16.29 4.58 -2.96
C SER A 92 -16.92 3.22 -3.28
N ILE A 93 -16.73 2.74 -4.50
CA ILE A 93 -17.34 1.48 -4.98
C ILE A 93 -16.84 0.28 -4.17
N ASP A 94 -15.59 0.30 -3.71
CA ASP A 94 -14.93 -0.86 -3.11
C ASP A 94 -14.24 -0.59 -1.77
N ASN A 95 -14.28 0.64 -1.25
CA ASN A 95 -13.53 1.13 -0.08
C ASN A 95 -12.01 0.81 -0.10
N LYS A 96 -11.48 0.33 -1.23
CA LYS A 96 -10.09 -0.15 -1.39
C LYS A 96 -9.18 0.92 -1.99
N GLY A 97 -9.69 2.14 -2.12
CA GLY A 97 -8.96 3.31 -2.59
C GLY A 97 -8.82 3.28 -4.11
N THR A 98 -9.79 3.89 -4.79
CA THR A 98 -9.94 3.87 -6.23
C THR A 98 -10.29 5.27 -6.73
N PRO A 99 -9.84 5.68 -7.92
CA PRO A 99 -10.32 6.92 -8.54
C PRO A 99 -11.77 6.81 -9.01
N PHE A 100 -12.37 5.61 -9.03
CA PHE A 100 -13.75 5.41 -9.46
C PHE A 100 -14.70 5.44 -8.27
N SER A 101 -15.76 6.22 -8.37
CA SER A 101 -16.70 6.40 -7.26
C SER A 101 -18.13 6.46 -7.77
N ARG A 102 -19.07 6.25 -6.86
CA ARG A 102 -20.48 6.49 -7.07
C ARG A 102 -20.84 7.81 -6.38
N LEU A 103 -21.44 8.72 -7.12
CA LEU A 103 -21.90 10.01 -6.63
C LEU A 103 -23.42 10.01 -6.54
N ILE A 104 -23.97 10.49 -5.44
CA ILE A 104 -25.38 10.85 -5.32
C ILE A 104 -25.49 12.34 -5.59
N SER A 105 -26.33 12.71 -6.55
CA SER A 105 -26.63 14.09 -6.92
C SER A 105 -28.13 14.24 -7.15
N TYR A 106 -28.71 15.30 -6.58
CA TYR A 106 -30.10 15.70 -6.85
C TYR A 106 -30.23 16.52 -8.14
N ASP A 107 -29.10 17.06 -8.62
CA ASP A 107 -29.00 17.77 -9.88
C ASP A 107 -28.69 16.84 -11.04
N ASN A 108 -29.20 17.19 -12.22
CA ASN A 108 -28.90 16.50 -13.47
C ASN A 108 -27.51 16.90 -13.96
N LEU A 109 -26.54 16.00 -13.76
CA LEU A 109 -25.17 16.16 -14.21
C LEU A 109 -25.03 15.71 -15.68
N LYS A 110 -24.29 16.51 -16.46
CA LYS A 110 -23.83 16.13 -17.80
C LYS A 110 -22.52 15.37 -17.69
N TYR A 111 -22.21 14.56 -18.71
CA TYR A 111 -21.02 13.72 -18.73
C TYR A 111 -19.70 14.49 -18.48
N ASP A 112 -19.57 15.68 -19.08
CA ASP A 112 -18.37 16.52 -19.04
C ASP A 112 -18.37 17.57 -17.92
N ASP A 113 -19.37 17.58 -17.04
CA ASP A 113 -19.40 18.47 -15.89
C ASP A 113 -18.19 18.19 -14.98
N LYS A 114 -17.82 19.20 -14.18
CA LYS A 114 -16.70 19.10 -13.25
C LYS A 114 -17.15 19.51 -11.86
N ILE A 115 -16.92 18.62 -10.91
CA ILE A 115 -17.16 18.89 -9.50
C ILE A 115 -15.83 18.82 -8.77
N ASP A 116 -15.41 19.94 -8.19
CA ASP A 116 -14.16 20.00 -7.43
C ASP A 116 -14.24 19.15 -6.17
N ILE A 117 -13.15 18.41 -5.92
CA ILE A 117 -13.07 17.50 -4.78
C ILE A 117 -11.64 17.48 -4.24
N GLN A 118 -11.51 17.08 -2.98
CA GLN A 118 -10.21 16.80 -2.39
C GLN A 118 -9.96 15.30 -2.34
N TYR A 119 -8.70 14.91 -2.26
CA TYR A 119 -8.36 13.52 -2.03
C TYR A 119 -7.08 13.37 -1.22
N LYS A 120 -7.02 12.27 -0.48
CA LYS A 120 -5.82 11.77 0.18
C LYS A 120 -5.43 10.43 -0.43
N LEU A 121 -4.15 10.12 -0.35
CA LEU A 121 -3.60 8.83 -0.74
C LEU A 121 -3.36 8.01 0.54
N ARG A 122 -3.59 6.70 0.47
CA ARG A 122 -3.27 5.80 1.59
C ARG A 122 -2.51 4.59 1.08
N VAL A 123 -1.49 4.16 1.82
CA VAL A 123 -0.67 3.00 1.45
C VAL A 123 -1.58 1.77 1.39
N LYS A 124 -1.52 1.05 0.27
CA LYS A 124 -2.32 -0.17 0.06
C LYS A 124 -1.92 -1.23 1.08
N THR A 125 -2.92 -1.87 1.68
CA THR A 125 -2.71 -2.98 2.63
C THR A 125 -1.90 -4.12 2.02
N LYS A 126 -2.06 -4.38 0.71
CA LYS A 126 -1.25 -5.35 -0.03
C LYS A 126 0.26 -5.09 0.08
N LEU A 127 0.69 -3.84 -0.03
CA LEU A 127 2.11 -3.46 0.07
C LEU A 127 2.65 -3.74 1.48
N ILE A 128 1.86 -3.41 2.51
CA ILE A 128 2.21 -3.70 3.91
C ILE A 128 2.36 -5.21 4.12
N ILE A 129 1.43 -6.01 3.58
CA ILE A 129 1.50 -7.48 3.63
C ILE A 129 2.76 -7.99 2.94
N TYR A 130 3.09 -7.51 1.73
CA TYR A 130 4.31 -7.92 1.03
C TYR A 130 5.58 -7.58 1.83
N ALA A 131 5.64 -6.41 2.46
CA ALA A 131 6.76 -6.03 3.32
C ALA A 131 6.90 -6.97 4.53
N LEU A 132 5.79 -7.32 5.19
CA LEU A 132 5.80 -8.27 6.32
C LEU A 132 6.25 -9.67 5.88
N VAL A 133 5.72 -10.18 4.78
CA VAL A 133 6.10 -11.47 4.21
C VAL A 133 7.60 -11.49 3.88
N PHE A 134 8.12 -10.41 3.29
CA PHE A 134 9.54 -10.26 2.98
C PHE A 134 10.41 -10.33 4.24
N ILE A 135 10.00 -9.63 5.31
CA ILE A 135 10.68 -9.67 6.62
C ILE A 135 10.76 -11.12 7.14
N PHE A 136 9.67 -11.90 7.08
CA PHE A 136 9.68 -13.28 7.58
C PHE A 136 10.45 -14.27 6.70
N ILE A 137 10.44 -14.11 5.38
CA ILE A 137 11.09 -15.06 4.45
C ILE A 137 12.62 -14.93 4.48
N LEU A 138 13.15 -13.72 4.58
CA LEU A 138 14.59 -13.45 4.50
C LEU A 138 15.43 -14.23 5.53
N PRO A 139 15.09 -14.28 6.84
CA PRO A 139 15.86 -15.05 7.81
C PRO A 139 15.76 -16.56 7.58
N LEU A 140 14.61 -17.06 7.13
CA LEU A 140 14.45 -18.48 6.80
C LEU A 140 15.39 -18.89 5.66
N LEU A 141 15.46 -18.06 4.62
CA LEU A 141 16.33 -18.29 3.47
C LEU A 141 17.82 -18.24 3.87
N TYR A 142 18.21 -17.30 4.73
CA TYR A 142 19.57 -17.22 5.28
C TYR A 142 19.97 -18.50 6.04
N PHE A 143 19.12 -18.98 6.96
CA PHE A 143 19.42 -20.20 7.72
C PHE A 143 19.44 -21.45 6.85
N TYR A 144 18.56 -21.52 5.85
CA TYR A 144 18.56 -22.61 4.88
C TYR A 144 19.88 -22.70 4.11
N ILE A 145 20.37 -21.57 3.59
CA ILE A 145 21.64 -21.49 2.84
C ILE A 145 22.82 -21.88 3.72
N ILE A 146 22.89 -21.35 4.95
CA ILE A 146 23.99 -21.69 5.88
C ILE A 146 24.01 -23.17 6.21
N ASN A 147 22.84 -23.76 6.49
CA ASN A 147 22.76 -25.18 6.79
C ASN A 147 23.19 -26.04 5.59
N TYR A 148 22.84 -25.63 4.37
CA TYR A 148 23.31 -26.29 3.15
C TYR A 148 24.84 -26.29 3.05
N TYR A 149 25.49 -25.14 3.19
CA TYR A 149 26.96 -25.04 3.15
C TYR A 149 27.64 -25.83 4.28
N TYR A 150 27.09 -25.81 5.49
CA TYR A 150 27.62 -26.58 6.62
C TYR A 150 27.58 -28.08 6.35
N ASN A 151 26.47 -28.60 5.81
CA ASN A 151 26.36 -30.03 5.51
C ASN A 151 27.28 -30.45 4.36
N THR A 152 27.38 -29.65 3.29
CA THR A 152 28.28 -29.94 2.17
C THR A 152 29.75 -29.95 2.60
N SER A 153 30.18 -28.95 3.38
CA SER A 153 31.56 -28.91 3.90
C SER A 153 31.88 -30.08 4.84
N LYS A 154 30.91 -30.49 5.67
CA LYS A 154 31.06 -31.67 6.53
C LYS A 154 31.24 -32.97 5.73
N ILE A 155 30.49 -33.15 4.65
CA ILE A 155 30.62 -34.33 3.77
C ILE A 155 32.03 -34.41 3.17
N PHE A 156 32.54 -33.29 2.63
CA PHE A 156 33.89 -33.22 2.06
C PHE A 156 34.99 -33.61 3.07
N ILE A 157 34.88 -33.19 4.33
CA ILE A 157 35.84 -33.54 5.38
C ILE A 157 35.78 -35.03 5.72
N THR A 158 34.59 -35.65 5.73
CA THR A 158 34.44 -37.09 6.07
C THR A 158 34.85 -38.05 4.96
N THR A 159 34.99 -37.56 3.72
CA THR A 159 35.41 -38.35 2.55
C THR A 159 36.91 -38.34 2.29
N ILE A 160 37.69 -37.55 3.06
CA ILE A 160 39.16 -37.49 3.04
C ILE A 160 39.70 -38.28 4.23
#